data_AF-A0A9N8QAA3-F1
#
_entry.id   AF-A0A9N8QAA3-F1
#
_cell.length_a   1.000
_cell.length_b   1.000
_cell.length_c   1.000
_cell.angle_alpha   90.00
_cell.angle_beta   90.00
_cell.angle_gamma   90.00
#
_symmetry.space_group_name_H-M   'P 1'
#
loop_
_entity.id
_entity.type
_entity.pdbx_description
1 polymer ?
#
loop_
_entity_poly.entity_id
_entity_poly.type
_entity_poly.pdbx_seq_one_letter_code
_entity_poly.pdbx_strand_id
1 'polypeptide(L)'
;SVLPAVNAHRAGLAARVAACLFWRDGEHELSEDFTRPLRALDGPAAQWTFSFAHVDAFCAPLGVPWSDEKEQGFGFEVTYYGCVFDLPARTIALPERKRAKMRADIQAWLGESSRTHTLASAEALLGLLQFGTHVVPNGRPYLSGLVQFLGMHAAAAARRRAGGQRAAFVPVVSRSFANDLDLLDPGLYTDASGSGAGVVIGDRVAADAFDPA
;
A
#
# COMPACT_ATOMS: atom_id res chain seq x y z
N SER A 1 -21.24 -36.07 10.59
CA SER A 1 -21.10 -34.93 9.67
C SER A 1 -22.49 -34.47 9.25
N VAL A 2 -22.87 -33.23 9.56
CA VAL A 2 -24.22 -32.65 9.30
C VAL A 2 -24.32 -32.06 7.88
N LEU A 3 -23.17 -31.86 7.22
CA LEU A 3 -23.05 -31.17 5.95
C LEU A 3 -23.89 -31.76 4.79
N PRO A 4 -24.00 -33.10 4.60
CA PRO A 4 -24.84 -33.65 3.54
C PRO A 4 -26.32 -33.31 3.72
N ALA A 5 -26.81 -33.32 4.97
CA ALA A 5 -28.19 -32.96 5.28
C ALA A 5 -28.46 -31.46 5.06
N VAL A 6 -27.49 -30.59 5.41
CA VAL A 6 -27.58 -29.15 5.16
C VAL A 6 -27.58 -28.86 3.66
N ASN A 7 -26.73 -29.52 2.87
CA ASN A 7 -26.71 -29.36 1.43
C ASN A 7 -27.99 -29.83 0.75
N ALA A 8 -28.59 -30.93 1.22
CA ALA A 8 -29.88 -31.39 0.73
C ALA A 8 -31.00 -30.37 1.03
N HIS A 9 -30.99 -29.78 2.23
CA HIS A 9 -31.95 -28.74 2.60
C HIS A 9 -31.77 -27.48 1.76
N ARG A 10 -30.53 -27.05 1.53
CA ARG A 10 -30.18 -25.90 0.68
C ARG A 10 -30.60 -26.09 -0.76
N ALA A 11 -30.40 -27.28 -1.33
CA ALA A 11 -30.85 -27.61 -2.68
C ALA A 11 -32.39 -27.55 -2.78
N GLY A 12 -33.10 -28.02 -1.75
CA GLY A 12 -34.56 -27.88 -1.67
C GLY A 12 -35.03 -26.42 -1.55
N LEU A 13 -34.25 -25.57 -0.88
CA LEU A 13 -34.53 -24.13 -0.78
C LEU A 13 -34.27 -23.42 -2.12
N ALA A 14 -33.17 -23.73 -2.80
CA ALA A 14 -32.82 -23.22 -4.13
C ALA A 14 -33.93 -23.49 -5.15
N ALA A 15 -34.56 -24.67 -5.10
CA ALA A 15 -35.68 -25.00 -5.97
C ALA A 15 -36.95 -24.17 -5.70
N ARG A 16 -37.05 -23.54 -4.53
CA ARG A 16 -38.23 -22.76 -4.10
C ARG A 16 -38.01 -21.26 -4.21
N VAL A 17 -36.77 -20.81 -4.19
CA VAL A 17 -36.40 -19.40 -4.31
C VAL A 17 -35.87 -19.18 -5.72
N ALA A 18 -36.59 -18.40 -6.52
CA ALA A 18 -36.24 -18.15 -7.92
C ALA A 18 -34.98 -17.26 -8.11
N ALA A 19 -34.30 -16.85 -7.03
CA ALA A 19 -33.21 -15.87 -7.04
C ALA A 19 -32.36 -15.93 -5.75
N CYS A 20 -31.40 -15.01 -5.64
CA CYS A 20 -30.58 -14.78 -4.43
C CYS A 20 -31.45 -14.32 -3.24
N LEU A 21 -31.29 -14.94 -2.07
CA LEU A 21 -31.88 -14.44 -0.82
C LEU A 21 -30.99 -13.36 -0.24
N PHE A 22 -31.59 -12.24 0.13
CA PHE A 22 -30.93 -11.16 0.85
C PHE A 22 -31.45 -11.09 2.28
N TRP A 23 -30.56 -10.96 3.25
CA TRP A 23 -30.93 -10.71 4.65
C TRP A 23 -29.92 -9.78 5.31
N ARG A 24 -30.34 -9.16 6.41
CA ARG A 24 -29.47 -8.28 7.20
C ARG A 24 -28.98 -8.97 8.46
N ASP A 25 -27.70 -8.84 8.72
CA ASP A 25 -27.06 -9.20 9.99
C ASP A 25 -26.36 -7.94 10.55
N GLY A 26 -27.05 -7.24 11.46
CA GLY A 26 -26.62 -5.94 11.95
C GLY A 26 -26.55 -4.89 10.82
N GLU A 27 -25.34 -4.38 10.56
CA GLU A 27 -25.08 -3.42 9.47
C GLU A 27 -24.75 -4.09 8.13
N HIS A 28 -24.63 -5.42 8.07
CA HIS A 28 -24.24 -6.14 6.87
C HIS A 28 -25.46 -6.63 6.09
N GLU A 29 -25.49 -6.37 4.78
CA GLU A 29 -26.39 -7.03 3.85
C GLU A 29 -25.70 -8.28 3.29
N LEU A 30 -26.29 -9.44 3.54
CA LEU A 30 -25.79 -10.75 3.14
C LEU A 30 -26.66 -11.29 2.01
N SER A 31 -26.03 -12.04 1.10
CA SER A 31 -26.70 -12.61 -0.06
C SER A 31 -26.30 -14.06 -0.27
N GLU A 32 -27.27 -14.95 -0.52
CA GLU A 32 -27.04 -16.38 -0.78
C GLU A 32 -27.88 -16.84 -1.97
N ASP A 33 -27.21 -17.41 -2.97
CA ASP A 33 -27.85 -17.89 -4.20
C ASP A 33 -28.14 -19.40 -4.19
N PHE A 34 -27.68 -20.12 -3.16
CA PHE A 34 -27.82 -21.58 -3.00
C PHE A 34 -27.32 -22.42 -4.19
N THR A 35 -26.60 -21.82 -5.15
CA THR A 35 -26.19 -22.49 -6.39
C THR A 35 -25.07 -23.50 -6.14
N ARG A 36 -24.31 -23.31 -5.05
CA ARG A 36 -23.15 -24.13 -4.70
C ARG A 36 -23.39 -24.89 -3.39
N PRO A 37 -23.11 -26.21 -3.36
CA PRO A 37 -23.12 -26.96 -2.12
C PRO A 37 -22.02 -26.45 -1.18
N LEU A 38 -22.33 -26.36 0.11
CA LEU A 38 -21.33 -26.09 1.13
C LEU A 38 -20.31 -27.23 1.14
N ARG A 39 -19.03 -26.86 1.22
CA ARG A 39 -17.93 -27.80 1.30
C ARG A 39 -17.42 -27.85 2.73
N ALA A 40 -17.06 -29.05 3.19
CA ALA A 40 -16.27 -29.18 4.40
C ALA A 40 -14.91 -28.56 4.08
N LEU A 41 -14.49 -27.61 4.90
CA LEU A 41 -13.14 -27.06 4.80
C LEU A 41 -12.24 -27.93 5.64
N ASP A 42 -11.17 -28.44 5.03
CA ASP A 42 -10.13 -29.20 5.71
C ASP A 42 -9.25 -28.23 6.50
N GLY A 43 -9.79 -27.73 7.61
CA GLY A 43 -9.10 -26.83 8.53
C GLY A 43 -9.49 -27.14 9.97
N PRO A 44 -8.60 -26.93 10.95
CA PRO A 44 -8.99 -26.99 12.35
C PRO A 44 -10.16 -26.03 12.58
N ALA A 45 -11.21 -26.54 13.23
CA ALA A 45 -12.56 -25.97 13.28
C ALA A 45 -12.70 -24.60 14.00
N ALA A 46 -11.63 -23.83 14.19
CA ALA A 46 -11.60 -22.81 15.23
C ALA A 46 -11.19 -21.38 14.82
N GLN A 47 -10.77 -21.06 13.59
CA GLN A 47 -10.52 -19.62 13.30
C GLN A 47 -10.69 -19.10 11.85
N TRP A 48 -10.38 -19.87 10.80
CA TRP A 48 -10.39 -19.32 9.43
C TRP A 48 -11.01 -20.27 8.41
N THR A 49 -11.73 -19.68 7.44
CA THR A 49 -12.46 -20.39 6.37
C THR A 49 -11.54 -20.78 5.19
N PHE A 50 -10.24 -20.51 5.28
CA PHE A 50 -9.26 -20.71 4.22
C PHE A 50 -7.91 -21.13 4.81
N SER A 51 -7.11 -21.84 4.00
CA SER A 51 -5.76 -22.31 4.33
C SER A 51 -4.80 -21.95 3.19
N PHE A 52 -3.49 -21.90 3.47
CA PHE A 52 -2.48 -21.67 2.42
C PHE A 52 -2.59 -22.73 1.31
N ALA A 53 -2.83 -23.99 1.67
CA ALA A 53 -3.06 -25.06 0.69
C ALA A 53 -4.22 -24.77 -0.30
N HIS A 54 -5.28 -24.08 0.13
CA HIS A 54 -6.34 -23.65 -0.78
C HIS A 54 -5.89 -22.50 -1.69
N VAL A 55 -5.12 -21.55 -1.17
CA VAL A 55 -4.52 -20.47 -1.96
C VAL A 55 -3.56 -21.05 -3.00
N ASP A 56 -2.70 -21.98 -2.59
CA ASP A 56 -1.76 -22.68 -3.47
C ASP A 56 -2.47 -23.43 -4.58
N ALA A 57 -3.53 -24.19 -4.25
CA ALA A 57 -4.32 -24.92 -5.25
C ALA A 57 -5.00 -23.99 -6.26
N PHE A 58 -5.46 -22.82 -5.82
CA PHE A 58 -6.07 -21.82 -6.70
C PHE A 58 -5.02 -21.13 -7.58
N CYS A 59 -3.81 -20.90 -7.05
CA CYS A 59 -2.76 -20.16 -7.73
C CYS A 59 -1.83 -21.05 -8.57
N ALA A 60 -1.78 -22.36 -8.33
CA ALA A 60 -0.97 -23.31 -9.09
C ALA A 60 -1.19 -23.23 -10.62
N PRO A 61 -2.42 -23.08 -11.14
CA PRO A 61 -2.65 -22.88 -12.58
C PRO A 61 -2.10 -21.56 -13.13
N LEU A 62 -1.85 -20.55 -12.29
CA LEU A 62 -1.32 -19.25 -12.70
C LEU A 62 0.21 -19.27 -12.92
N GLY A 63 0.91 -20.31 -12.42
CA GLY A 63 2.34 -20.50 -12.64
C GLY A 63 3.25 -19.46 -11.99
N VAL A 64 2.74 -18.65 -11.05
CA VAL A 64 3.53 -17.66 -10.32
C VAL A 64 4.12 -18.30 -9.07
N PRO A 65 5.45 -18.37 -8.92
CA PRO A 65 6.06 -18.96 -7.72
C PRO A 65 5.88 -18.02 -6.52
N TRP A 66 5.30 -18.55 -5.45
CA TRP A 66 5.28 -17.88 -4.16
C TRP A 66 6.68 -17.91 -3.53
N SER A 67 6.96 -16.90 -2.71
CA SER A 67 8.22 -16.82 -1.97
C SER A 67 7.96 -17.25 -0.54
N ASP A 68 8.40 -18.45 -0.18
CA ASP A 68 8.23 -19.03 1.16
C ASP A 68 8.72 -18.08 2.26
N GLU A 69 9.80 -17.32 2.00
CA GLU A 69 10.36 -16.32 2.92
C GLU A 69 9.42 -15.14 3.20
N LYS A 70 8.48 -14.87 2.30
CA LYS A 70 7.48 -13.80 2.40
C LYS A 70 6.12 -14.30 2.85
N GLU A 71 5.96 -15.61 3.04
CA GLU A 71 4.72 -16.16 3.57
C GLU A 71 4.61 -15.84 5.06
N GLN A 72 3.49 -15.23 5.41
CA GLN A 72 3.14 -14.95 6.79
C GLN A 72 1.85 -15.68 7.11
N GLY A 73 1.85 -16.46 8.19
CA GLY A 73 0.66 -17.17 8.66
C GLY A 73 -0.53 -16.25 8.90
N PHE A 74 -1.75 -16.78 8.77
CA PHE A 74 -2.96 -16.03 9.12
C PHE A 74 -2.93 -15.61 10.58
N GLY A 75 -3.08 -14.31 10.82
CA GLY A 75 -3.02 -13.72 12.15
C GLY A 75 -3.72 -12.37 12.18
N PHE A 76 -3.93 -11.89 13.40
CA PHE A 76 -4.51 -10.58 13.67
C PHE A 76 -3.51 -9.44 13.45
N GLU A 77 -2.22 -9.75 13.49
CA GLU A 77 -1.13 -8.83 13.17
C GLU A 77 -0.42 -9.30 11.89
N VAL A 78 -0.36 -8.44 10.87
CA VAL A 78 0.28 -8.76 9.58
C VAL A 78 1.28 -7.69 9.18
N THR A 79 2.46 -8.11 8.68
CA THR A 79 3.42 -7.18 8.09
C THR A 79 3.20 -7.12 6.59
N TYR A 80 2.81 -5.96 6.09
CA TYR A 80 2.57 -5.74 4.66
C TYR A 80 3.12 -4.38 4.24
N TYR A 81 3.74 -4.32 3.05
CA TYR A 81 4.40 -3.11 2.53
C TYR A 81 5.42 -2.48 3.51
N GLY A 82 5.97 -3.30 4.41
CA GLY A 82 6.89 -2.87 5.45
C GLY A 82 6.26 -1.99 6.55
N CYS A 83 4.96 -2.12 6.75
CA CYS A 83 4.19 -1.66 7.91
C CYS A 83 3.58 -2.88 8.64
N VAL A 84 3.34 -2.74 9.93
CA VAL A 84 2.62 -3.72 10.75
C VAL A 84 1.18 -3.26 10.87
N PHE A 85 0.24 -4.13 10.52
CA PHE A 85 -1.19 -3.90 10.63
C PHE A 85 -1.73 -4.73 11.79
N ASP A 86 -2.33 -4.06 12.77
CA ASP A 86 -3.10 -4.69 13.84
C ASP A 86 -4.59 -4.59 13.47
N LEU A 87 -5.16 -5.70 13.03
CA LEU A 87 -6.54 -5.76 12.54
C LEU A 87 -7.57 -5.52 13.67
N PRO A 88 -7.46 -6.14 14.86
CA PRO A 88 -8.35 -5.86 15.99
C PRO A 88 -8.35 -4.39 16.41
N ALA A 89 -7.17 -3.79 16.57
CA ALA A 89 -7.05 -2.38 16.97
C ALA A 89 -7.31 -1.41 15.81
N ARG A 90 -7.35 -1.91 14.57
CA ARG A 90 -7.46 -1.13 13.32
C ARG A 90 -6.35 -0.09 13.22
N THR A 91 -5.14 -0.48 13.59
CA THR A 91 -3.97 0.41 13.56
C THR A 91 -2.93 -0.06 12.56
N ILE A 92 -2.18 0.90 12.04
CA ILE A 92 -0.99 0.67 11.23
C ILE A 92 0.20 1.26 11.98
N ALA A 93 1.31 0.54 12.00
CA ALA A 93 2.53 0.94 12.69
C ALA A 93 3.77 0.66 11.83
N LEU A 94 4.87 1.36 12.12
CA LEU A 94 6.17 0.99 11.58
C LEU A 94 6.73 -0.19 12.39
N PRO A 95 7.33 -1.20 11.75
CA PRO A 95 8.10 -2.23 12.45
C PRO A 95 9.18 -1.60 13.34
N GLU A 96 9.46 -2.20 14.49
CA GLU A 96 10.38 -1.63 15.48
C GLU A 96 11.75 -1.29 14.87
N ARG A 97 12.29 -2.17 14.02
CA ARG A 97 13.55 -1.92 13.31
C ARG A 97 13.52 -0.63 12.50
N LYS A 98 12.44 -0.35 11.76
CA LYS A 98 12.29 0.89 10.97
C LYS A 98 12.10 2.10 11.89
N ARG A 99 11.33 1.95 12.98
CA ARG A 99 11.11 3.01 13.97
C ARG A 99 12.42 3.42 14.67
N ALA A 100 13.23 2.45 15.09
CA ALA A 100 14.52 2.69 15.71
C ALA A 100 15.49 3.39 14.75
N LYS A 101 15.59 2.93 13.50
CA LYS A 101 16.41 3.58 12.46
C LYS A 101 15.96 5.02 12.22
N MET A 102 14.67 5.25 12.03
CA MET A 102 14.11 6.58 11.79
C MET A 102 14.39 7.53 12.95
N ARG A 103 14.25 7.06 14.19
CA ARG A 103 14.61 7.83 15.38
C ARG A 103 16.09 8.18 15.39
N ALA A 104 16.98 7.22 15.12
CA ALA A 104 18.42 7.46 15.08
C ALA A 104 18.80 8.51 14.02
N ASP A 105 18.24 8.41 12.81
CA ASP A 105 18.51 9.35 11.72
C ASP A 105 18.01 10.76 12.06
N ILE A 106 16.84 10.89 12.68
CA ILE A 106 16.32 12.18 13.16
C ILE A 106 17.24 12.76 14.24
N GLN A 107 17.70 11.96 15.20
CA GLN A 107 18.58 12.43 16.27
C GLN A 107 19.96 12.86 15.73
N ALA A 108 20.52 12.10 14.78
CA ALA A 108 21.74 12.48 14.08
C ALA A 108 21.58 13.79 13.29
N TRP A 109 20.40 14.01 12.70
CA TRP A 109 20.07 15.27 12.06
C TRP A 109 19.93 16.43 13.06
N LEU A 110 19.27 16.23 14.20
CA LEU A 110 19.06 17.31 15.18
C LEU A 110 20.28 17.62 16.08
N GLY A 111 21.27 16.73 16.13
CA GLY A 111 22.41 16.85 17.03
C GLY A 111 23.30 18.09 16.79
N GLU A 112 23.95 18.56 17.86
CA GLU A 112 24.73 19.81 17.91
C GLU A 112 25.93 19.86 16.95
N SER A 113 26.45 18.71 16.52
CA SER A 113 27.54 18.61 15.54
C SER A 113 27.07 18.87 14.10
N SER A 114 25.77 19.02 13.86
CA SER A 114 25.15 19.04 12.53
C SER A 114 24.81 20.45 12.05
N ARG A 115 25.60 21.47 12.42
CA ARG A 115 25.39 22.86 11.97
C ARG A 115 25.35 23.03 10.45
N THR A 116 25.87 22.06 9.70
CA THR A 116 25.81 22.01 8.24
C THR A 116 25.29 20.66 7.80
N HIS A 117 24.15 20.66 7.13
CA HIS A 117 23.60 19.48 6.46
C HIS A 117 23.93 19.50 4.97
N THR A 118 24.15 18.33 4.40
CA THR A 118 24.34 18.18 2.96
C THR A 118 22.97 18.00 2.28
N LEU A 119 22.91 18.28 0.98
CA LEU A 119 21.72 18.01 0.18
C LEU A 119 21.35 16.52 0.24
N ALA A 120 22.33 15.63 0.07
CA ALA A 120 22.13 14.19 0.10
C ALA A 120 21.59 13.70 1.45
N SER A 121 22.09 14.24 2.57
CA SER A 121 21.57 13.86 3.90
C SER A 121 20.14 14.36 4.11
N ALA A 122 19.79 15.52 3.56
CA ALA A 122 18.45 16.07 3.61
C ALA A 122 17.45 15.28 2.76
N GLU A 123 17.85 14.87 1.55
CA GLU A 123 17.04 14.04 0.64
C GLU A 123 16.79 12.65 1.25
N ALA A 124 17.83 12.02 1.80
CA ALA A 124 17.73 10.73 2.47
C ALA A 124 16.78 10.80 3.70
N LEU A 125 16.90 11.86 4.50
CA LEU A 125 15.99 12.09 5.63
C LEU A 125 14.56 12.33 5.15
N LEU A 126 14.36 13.12 4.09
CA LEU A 126 13.03 13.39 3.56
C LEU A 126 12.36 12.10 3.07
N GLY A 127 13.04 11.27 2.28
CA GLY A 127 12.48 10.00 1.80
C GLY A 127 12.08 9.07 2.94
N LEU A 128 12.91 9.00 3.98
CA LEU A 128 12.62 8.22 5.19
C LEU A 128 11.37 8.74 5.92
N LEU A 129 11.28 10.05 6.14
CA LEU A 129 10.16 10.65 6.87
C LEU A 129 8.87 10.65 6.05
N GLN A 130 8.95 10.78 4.73
CA GLN A 130 7.81 10.61 3.81
C GLN A 130 7.18 9.22 3.98
N PHE A 131 7.99 8.16 4.08
CA PHE A 131 7.46 6.83 4.41
C PHE A 131 6.73 6.85 5.76
N GLY A 132 7.31 7.49 6.78
CA GLY A 132 6.69 7.64 8.10
C GLY A 132 5.32 8.33 8.09
N THR A 133 5.04 9.20 7.11
CA THR A 133 3.72 9.86 7.00
C THR A 133 2.55 8.92 6.69
N HIS A 134 2.80 7.68 6.26
CA HIS A 134 1.75 6.67 6.09
C HIS A 134 1.23 6.14 7.43
N VAL A 135 2.02 6.28 8.50
CA VAL A 135 1.70 5.79 9.84
C VAL A 135 1.40 6.95 10.80
N VAL A 136 2.03 8.12 10.60
CA VAL A 136 1.81 9.30 11.43
C VAL A 136 0.65 10.12 10.86
N PRO A 137 -0.49 10.22 11.58
CA PRO A 137 -1.61 11.06 11.17
C PRO A 137 -1.13 12.52 11.02
N ASN A 138 -1.50 13.17 9.92
CA ASN A 138 -1.07 14.53 9.62
C ASN A 138 0.46 14.70 9.64
N GLY A 139 1.22 13.68 9.19
CA GLY A 139 2.68 13.71 9.16
C GLY A 139 3.28 14.71 8.14
N ARG A 140 2.57 14.98 7.03
CA ARG A 140 3.09 15.77 5.89
C ARG A 140 3.44 17.22 6.24
N PRO A 141 2.63 17.98 7.01
CA PRO A 141 2.99 19.33 7.46
C PRO A 141 4.35 19.43 8.15
N TYR A 142 4.75 18.40 8.91
CA TYR A 142 6.04 18.39 9.61
C TYR A 142 7.25 18.32 8.66
N LEU A 143 7.03 17.95 7.38
CA LEU A 143 8.09 17.87 6.38
C LEU A 143 8.32 19.18 5.63
N SER A 144 7.44 20.17 5.80
CA SER A 144 7.46 21.43 5.05
C SER A 144 8.79 22.17 5.14
N GLY A 145 9.39 22.24 6.34
CA GLY A 145 10.70 22.86 6.54
C GLY A 145 11.83 22.14 5.79
N LEU A 146 11.81 20.80 5.75
CA LEU A 146 12.80 20.01 5.02
C LEU A 146 12.64 20.14 3.50
N VAL A 147 11.39 20.16 3.01
CA VAL A 147 11.08 20.42 1.60
C VAL A 147 11.55 21.82 1.19
N GLN A 148 11.33 22.83 2.03
CA GLN A 148 11.81 24.20 1.79
C GLN A 148 13.35 24.26 1.77
N PHE A 149 14.02 23.57 2.68
CA PHE A 149 15.48 23.46 2.71
C PHE A 149 16.04 22.91 1.39
N LEU A 150 15.46 21.81 0.88
CA LEU A 150 15.83 21.24 -0.41
C LEU A 150 15.56 22.20 -1.57
N GLY A 151 14.42 22.89 -1.55
CA GLY A 151 14.07 23.90 -2.56
C GLY A 151 15.07 25.06 -2.63
N MET A 152 15.60 25.50 -1.48
CA MET A 152 16.65 26.52 -1.44
C MET A 152 17.96 26.05 -2.09
N HIS A 153 18.36 24.79 -1.84
CA HIS A 153 19.52 24.19 -2.48
C HIS A 153 19.35 24.05 -4.00
N ALA A 154 18.18 23.60 -4.46
CA ALA A 154 17.85 23.49 -5.88
C ALA A 154 17.90 24.86 -6.57
N ALA A 155 17.32 25.89 -5.96
CA ALA A 155 17.37 27.26 -6.48
C ALA A 155 18.81 27.82 -6.51
N ALA A 156 19.63 27.55 -5.50
CA ALA A 156 21.05 27.92 -5.50
C ALA A 156 21.84 27.21 -6.60
N ALA A 157 21.56 25.91 -6.85
CA ALA A 157 22.15 25.17 -7.95
C ALA A 157 21.70 25.70 -9.32
N ALA A 158 20.42 26.03 -9.48
CA ALA A 158 19.88 26.62 -10.70
C ALA A 158 20.50 28.00 -10.98
N ARG A 159 20.73 28.84 -9.96
CA ARG A 159 21.46 30.12 -10.11
C ARG A 159 22.91 29.91 -10.57
N ARG A 160 23.58 28.85 -10.10
CA ARG A 160 24.93 28.49 -10.57
C ARG A 160 24.93 27.97 -12.01
N ARG A 161 23.83 27.35 -12.45
CA ARG A 161 23.63 26.84 -13.81
C ARG A 161 22.95 27.85 -14.74
N ALA A 162 22.65 29.06 -14.29
CA ALA A 162 21.93 30.07 -15.05
C ALA A 162 22.81 30.74 -16.11
N GLY A 163 23.22 29.96 -17.10
CA GLY A 163 23.40 30.37 -18.48
C GLY A 163 22.40 29.58 -19.34
N GLY A 164 21.10 29.88 -19.24
CA GLY A 164 20.09 29.29 -20.12
C GLY A 164 18.78 28.88 -19.44
N GLN A 165 17.73 29.66 -19.70
CA GLN A 165 16.29 29.37 -19.59
C GLN A 165 15.65 29.16 -18.19
N ARG A 166 14.67 30.03 -17.95
CA ARG A 166 13.75 30.04 -16.80
C ARG A 166 12.44 29.36 -17.20
N ALA A 167 12.09 28.25 -16.56
CA ALA A 167 10.71 27.82 -16.40
C ALA A 167 10.42 27.75 -14.90
N ALA A 168 9.58 28.67 -14.42
CA ALA A 168 9.21 28.76 -13.02
C ALA A 168 8.25 27.62 -12.66
N PHE A 169 8.61 26.85 -11.64
CA PHE A 169 7.75 25.84 -11.03
C PHE A 169 6.56 26.56 -10.37
N VAL A 170 5.34 26.36 -10.89
CA VAL A 170 4.11 26.86 -10.27
C VAL A 170 3.48 25.70 -9.48
N PRO A 171 3.48 25.71 -8.14
CA PRO A 171 2.90 24.61 -7.38
C PRO A 171 1.37 24.71 -7.43
N VAL A 172 0.72 23.69 -7.99
CA VAL A 172 -0.71 23.48 -7.79
C VAL A 172 -0.89 22.89 -6.39
N VAL A 173 -1.32 23.72 -5.44
CA VAL A 173 -1.51 23.37 -4.04
C VAL A 173 -3.00 23.09 -3.78
N SER A 174 -3.51 21.95 -4.24
CA SER A 174 -4.65 21.28 -3.58
C SER A 174 -4.86 19.86 -4.11
N ARG A 175 -5.18 18.92 -3.21
CA ARG A 175 -5.88 17.68 -3.55
C ARG A 175 -6.99 17.45 -2.53
N SER A 176 -8.19 17.12 -3.00
CA SER A 176 -9.30 16.67 -2.15
C SER A 176 -9.19 15.15 -1.95
N PHE A 177 -9.42 14.66 -0.74
CA PHE A 177 -9.39 13.23 -0.39
C PHE A 177 -10.81 12.67 -0.15
N ALA A 178 -11.86 13.41 -0.52
CA ALA A 178 -13.24 13.04 -0.17
C ALA A 178 -13.77 11.76 -0.87
N ASN A 179 -13.06 11.22 -1.86
CA ASN A 179 -13.52 10.12 -2.72
C ASN A 179 -12.63 8.86 -2.71
N ASP A 180 -11.75 8.67 -1.72
CA ASP A 180 -10.82 7.50 -1.67
C ASP A 180 -11.51 6.13 -1.43
N LEU A 181 -12.83 6.00 -1.68
CA LEU A 181 -13.59 4.74 -1.64
C LEU A 181 -13.97 4.20 -3.02
N ASP A 182 -13.81 4.99 -4.10
CA ASP A 182 -14.01 4.47 -5.45
C ASP A 182 -12.67 3.97 -6.01
N LEU A 183 -12.61 2.67 -6.30
CA LEU A 183 -11.48 2.02 -6.95
C LEU A 183 -11.42 2.50 -8.41
N LEU A 184 -10.86 3.69 -8.62
CA LEU A 184 -10.62 4.24 -9.94
C LEU A 184 -9.38 3.55 -10.51
N ASP A 185 -9.49 2.92 -11.69
CA ASP A 185 -8.33 2.53 -12.48
C ASP A 185 -7.82 3.78 -13.22
N PRO A 186 -6.68 4.37 -12.81
CA PRO A 186 -6.16 5.57 -13.46
C PRO A 186 -5.45 5.26 -14.79
N GLY A 187 -5.37 4.00 -15.21
CA GLY A 187 -4.57 3.59 -16.37
C GLY A 187 -3.09 3.94 -16.20
N LEU A 188 -2.57 3.80 -14.97
CA LEU A 188 -1.19 4.11 -14.62
C LEU A 188 -0.29 2.89 -14.82
N TYR A 189 0.64 2.98 -15.77
CA TYR A 189 1.68 1.99 -16.01
C TYR A 189 3.05 2.66 -15.84
N THR A 190 3.95 2.05 -15.08
CA THR A 190 5.31 2.54 -14.89
C THR A 190 6.31 1.43 -15.19
N ASP A 191 7.39 1.76 -15.88
CA ASP A 191 8.53 0.87 -16.08
C ASP A 191 9.84 1.66 -15.89
N ALA A 192 10.88 0.99 -15.39
CA ALA A 192 12.17 1.63 -15.15
C ALA A 192 13.33 0.68 -15.49
N SER A 193 14.36 1.23 -16.12
CA SER A 193 15.58 0.53 -16.48
C SER A 193 16.80 1.27 -15.93
N GLY A 194 17.98 0.67 -16.07
CA GLY A 194 19.24 1.29 -15.63
C GLY A 194 19.59 2.60 -16.33
N SER A 195 18.87 2.99 -17.39
CA SER A 195 19.10 4.20 -18.18
C SER A 195 17.93 5.18 -18.19
N GLY A 196 16.84 4.91 -17.48
CA GLY A 196 15.70 5.83 -17.39
C GLY A 196 14.42 5.21 -16.82
N ALA A 197 13.37 6.02 -16.70
CA ALA A 197 12.05 5.59 -16.25
C ALA A 197 10.95 6.16 -17.16
N GLY A 198 9.92 5.36 -17.42
CA GLY A 198 8.72 5.72 -18.19
C GLY A 198 7.45 5.57 -17.36
N VAL A 199 6.50 6.48 -17.57
CA VAL A 199 5.16 6.43 -16.99
C VAL A 199 4.11 6.75 -18.05
N VAL A 200 3.04 5.96 -18.05
CA VAL A 200 1.82 6.17 -18.84
C VAL A 200 0.67 6.38 -17.87
N ILE A 201 -0.14 7.41 -18.07
CA ILE A 201 -1.39 7.66 -17.32
C ILE A 201 -2.49 7.95 -18.33
N GLY A 202 -3.40 7.00 -18.53
CA GLY A 202 -4.38 7.04 -19.60
C GLY A 202 -3.69 7.23 -20.96
N ASP A 203 -3.99 8.32 -21.65
CA ASP A 203 -3.41 8.63 -22.97
C ASP A 203 -2.12 9.47 -22.91
N ARG A 204 -1.59 9.76 -21.71
CA ARG A 204 -0.41 10.61 -21.53
C ARG A 204 0.81 9.78 -21.19
N VAL A 205 1.93 10.06 -21.85
CA VAL A 205 3.21 9.39 -21.65
C VAL A 205 4.25 10.42 -21.21
N ALA A 206 5.04 10.07 -20.20
CA ALA A 206 6.26 10.78 -19.84
C ALA A 206 7.40 9.76 -19.68
N ALA A 207 8.58 10.09 -20.20
CA ALA A 207 9.78 9.29 -20.03
C ALA A 207 10.93 10.22 -19.67
N ASP A 208 11.74 9.79 -18.71
CA ASP A 208 12.93 10.49 -18.26
C ASP A 208 14.15 9.58 -18.43
N ALA A 209 15.21 10.11 -19.04
CA ALA A 209 16.45 9.39 -19.26
C ALA A 209 17.44 9.79 -18.17
N PHE A 210 18.05 8.81 -17.52
CA PHE A 210 19.12 9.09 -16.57
C PHE A 210 20.39 9.40 -17.37
N ASP A 211 20.91 10.61 -17.24
CA ASP A 211 22.18 10.99 -17.86
C ASP A 211 23.28 10.06 -17.32
N PRO A 212 24.03 9.35 -18.18
CA PRO A 212 25.13 8.52 -17.71
C PRO A 212 26.22 9.42 -17.12
N ALA A 213 26.52 9.21 -15.84
CA ALA A 213 27.63 9.83 -15.15
C ALA A 213 28.99 9.37 -15.71
#